data_AF-A0A9Q5CCE1-F1
#
_entry.id   AF-A0A9Q5CCE1-F1
#
_cell.length_a   1.000
_cell.length_b   1.000
_cell.length_c   1.000
_cell.angle_alpha   90.00
_cell.angle_beta   90.00
_cell.angle_gamma   90.00
#
_symmetry.space_group_name_H-M   'P 1'
#
loop_
_entity.id
_entity.type
_entity.pdbx_description
1 polymer ?
#
loop_
_entity_poly.entity_id
_entity_poly.type
_entity_poly.pdbx_seq_one_letter_code
_entity_poly.pdbx_strand_id
1 'polypeptide(L)'
;MERLSKPKDWLCRHWKDVQANWRNTDDPMKLGLAWSKGFVALLFVLAFIPYSSGSAGWELKVWTLIKSRPNEIGDTLAGIAGALAFLWIIVTVQLQSKELRAQRQELELARNEYAKMAEAQGKQVELMAQQAETYRTEQKQNQEKQTEQLLDQVLEILANFYSEHSLLKWRSNYGKDPDGMVFIMDHELSLFDEKLVRGEKTVDELLIHQTKHMHEISDQLRSLSSRGELSSEFPQRSDARAVLWQIQQALRLHDQLSEAQRARLDKVGLYETQSEIEELMLLPFWCEEEPQK
;
A
#
# COMPACT_ATOMS: atom_id res chain seq x y z
N MET A 1 88.47 -10.64 3.51
CA MET A 1 88.82 -9.22 3.72
C MET A 1 88.00 -8.38 2.76
N GLU A 2 86.81 -7.96 3.19
CA GLU A 2 85.98 -7.00 2.44
C GLU A 2 86.61 -5.60 2.50
N ARG A 3 86.73 -4.95 1.35
CA ARG A 3 87.16 -3.55 1.25
C ARG A 3 86.09 -2.66 1.87
N LEU A 4 86.38 -2.08 3.03
CA LEU A 4 85.63 -0.95 3.59
C LEU A 4 85.55 0.16 2.53
N SER A 5 84.36 0.35 1.94
CA SER A 5 84.09 1.42 0.97
C SER A 5 84.37 2.77 1.60
N LYS A 6 84.98 3.70 0.86
CA LYS A 6 85.30 5.03 1.37
C LYS A 6 84.02 5.72 1.87
N PRO A 7 84.05 6.41 3.02
CA PRO A 7 82.86 7.01 3.65
C PRO A 7 82.08 7.98 2.73
N LYS A 8 82.74 8.59 1.73
CA LYS A 8 82.07 9.41 0.69
C LYS A 8 81.09 8.61 -0.18
N ASP A 9 81.41 7.37 -0.52
CA ASP A 9 80.58 6.54 -1.41
C ASP A 9 79.33 6.01 -0.70
N TRP A 10 79.39 5.89 0.62
CA TRP A 10 78.25 5.58 1.46
C TRP A 10 77.28 6.77 1.53
N LEU A 11 77.80 7.98 1.81
CA LEU A 11 77.03 9.22 1.87
C LEU A 11 76.34 9.57 0.54
N CYS A 12 77.04 9.45 -0.59
CA CYS A 12 76.46 9.71 -1.91
C CYS A 12 75.31 8.76 -2.27
N ARG A 13 75.40 7.48 -1.87
CA ARG A 13 74.30 6.50 -2.08
C ARG A 13 73.10 6.81 -1.19
N HIS A 14 73.33 7.05 0.09
CA HIS A 14 72.25 7.42 1.02
C HIS A 14 71.55 8.72 0.61
N TRP A 15 72.30 9.71 0.12
CA TRP A 15 71.72 10.96 -0.35
C TRP A 15 70.84 10.78 -1.58
N LYS A 16 71.24 9.94 -2.54
CA LYS A 16 70.42 9.61 -3.72
C LYS A 16 69.12 8.91 -3.32
N ASP A 17 69.16 7.99 -2.35
CA ASP A 17 67.97 7.30 -1.86
C ASP A 17 67.01 8.25 -1.13
N VAL A 18 67.53 9.22 -0.38
CA VAL A 18 66.72 10.27 0.28
C VAL A 18 66.09 11.19 -0.77
N GLN A 19 66.86 11.62 -1.78
CA GLN A 19 66.38 12.50 -2.84
C GLN A 19 65.31 11.82 -3.72
N ALA A 20 65.48 10.53 -4.02
CA ALA A 20 64.51 9.76 -4.79
C ALA A 20 63.19 9.56 -4.02
N ASN A 21 63.26 9.25 -2.72
CA ASN A 21 62.06 9.12 -1.87
C ASN A 21 61.35 10.47 -1.65
N TRP A 22 62.07 11.58 -1.62
CA TRP A 22 61.47 12.90 -1.43
C TRP A 22 60.67 13.35 -2.66
N ARG A 23 61.20 13.18 -3.88
CA ARG A 23 60.55 13.72 -5.08
C ARG A 23 59.23 13.05 -5.48
N ASN A 24 58.89 11.89 -4.93
CA ASN A 24 57.86 11.04 -5.53
C ASN A 24 56.80 10.50 -4.55
N THR A 25 56.61 11.11 -3.38
CA THR A 25 55.67 10.52 -2.42
C THR A 25 54.71 11.49 -1.77
N ASP A 26 53.43 11.33 -2.12
CA ASP A 26 52.27 11.84 -1.37
C ASP A 26 52.04 11.09 -0.05
N ASP A 27 52.90 10.13 0.30
CA ASP A 27 52.85 9.40 1.54
C ASP A 27 53.64 10.15 2.63
N PRO A 28 52.96 10.76 3.61
CA PRO A 28 53.62 11.49 4.70
C PRO A 28 54.56 10.59 5.52
N MET A 29 54.35 9.26 5.51
CA MET A 29 55.20 8.33 6.24
C MET A 29 56.57 8.15 5.59
N LYS A 30 56.63 8.08 4.24
CA LYS A 30 57.91 8.06 3.51
C LYS A 30 58.64 9.39 3.61
N LEU A 31 57.89 10.50 3.63
CA LEU A 31 58.43 11.82 3.91
C LEU A 31 59.07 11.84 5.32
N GLY A 32 58.35 11.45 6.36
CA GLY A 32 58.87 11.37 7.73
C GLY A 32 60.13 10.53 7.87
N LEU A 33 60.17 9.36 7.19
CA LEU A 33 61.34 8.50 7.15
C LEU A 33 62.53 9.15 6.44
N ALA A 34 62.29 9.82 5.30
CA ALA A 34 63.33 10.52 4.54
C ALA A 34 63.92 11.69 5.34
N TRP A 35 63.07 12.48 6.01
CA TRP A 35 63.50 13.57 6.89
C TRP A 35 64.28 13.04 8.10
N SER A 36 63.85 11.93 8.70
CA SER A 36 64.56 11.31 9.82
C SER A 36 65.95 10.81 9.40
N LYS A 37 66.06 10.16 8.23
CA LYS A 37 67.35 9.74 7.66
C LYS A 37 68.26 10.93 7.35
N GLY A 38 67.70 12.00 6.77
CA GLY A 38 68.43 13.24 6.50
C GLY A 38 68.93 13.90 7.79
N PHE A 39 68.10 13.94 8.83
CA PHE A 39 68.46 14.48 10.14
C PHE A 39 69.58 13.66 10.81
N VAL A 40 69.49 12.33 10.81
CA VAL A 40 70.56 11.46 11.34
C VAL A 40 71.85 11.60 10.54
N ALA A 41 71.77 11.69 9.20
CA ALA A 41 72.94 11.92 8.36
C ALA A 41 73.61 13.28 8.64
N LEU A 42 72.80 14.33 8.88
CA LEU A 42 73.29 15.66 9.27
C LEU A 42 74.00 15.60 10.63
N LEU A 43 73.41 14.94 11.63
CA LEU A 43 74.03 14.74 12.94
C LEU A 43 75.33 13.97 12.82
N PHE A 44 75.36 12.92 11.99
CA PHE A 44 76.57 12.16 11.71
C PHE A 44 77.65 13.07 11.13
N VAL A 45 77.35 13.86 10.09
CA VAL A 45 78.31 14.82 9.51
C VAL A 45 78.81 15.80 10.57
N LEU A 46 77.92 16.40 11.37
CA LEU A 46 78.29 17.33 12.45
C LEU A 46 79.22 16.70 13.50
N ALA A 47 79.02 15.41 13.79
CA ALA A 47 79.84 14.66 14.73
C ALA A 47 81.31 14.52 14.29
N PHE A 48 81.55 14.47 12.97
CA PHE A 48 82.89 14.32 12.38
C PHE A 48 83.55 15.64 11.98
N ILE A 49 82.90 16.79 12.20
CA ILE A 49 83.55 18.09 11.96
C ILE A 49 84.58 18.33 13.09
N PRO A 50 85.87 18.50 12.76
CA PRO A 50 86.88 18.81 13.75
C PRO A 50 86.65 20.21 14.30
N TYR A 51 86.88 20.41 15.60
CA TYR A 51 86.82 21.73 16.23
C TYR A 51 88.13 22.00 16.97
N SER A 52 88.51 23.27 17.08
CA SER A 52 89.70 23.69 17.82
C SER A 52 89.32 23.94 19.28
N SER A 53 89.88 23.13 20.18
CA SER A 53 89.82 23.38 21.63
C SER A 53 91.12 24.08 22.02
N GLY A 54 91.02 25.31 22.53
CA GLY A 54 92.12 26.30 22.56
C GLY A 54 93.48 25.83 23.12
N SER A 55 93.53 24.82 23.99
CA SER A 55 94.78 24.30 24.57
C SER A 55 95.14 22.87 24.16
N ALA A 56 94.29 22.15 23.42
CA ALA A 56 94.41 20.69 23.19
C ALA A 56 94.55 20.27 21.72
N GLY A 57 94.54 21.21 20.76
CA GLY A 57 94.63 20.91 19.33
C GLY A 57 93.27 20.62 18.68
N TRP A 58 93.29 20.02 17.48
CA TRP A 58 92.09 19.64 16.74
C TRP A 58 91.54 18.31 17.24
N GLU A 59 90.36 18.34 17.87
CA GLU A 59 89.65 17.12 18.28
C GLU A 59 88.35 16.96 17.47
N LEU A 60 87.93 15.72 17.25
CA LEU A 60 86.60 15.43 16.69
C LEU A 60 85.56 15.52 17.81
N LYS A 61 84.42 16.13 17.54
CA LYS A 61 83.33 16.32 18.52
C LYS A 61 82.84 15.01 19.14
N VAL A 62 82.86 13.91 18.39
CA VAL A 62 82.52 12.56 18.91
C VAL A 62 83.43 12.14 20.07
N TRP A 63 84.74 12.38 19.97
CA TRP A 63 85.67 11.99 21.04
C TRP A 63 85.45 12.80 22.31
N THR A 64 85.08 14.06 22.15
CA THR A 64 84.72 14.93 23.26
C THR A 64 83.43 14.45 23.93
N LEU A 65 82.42 14.08 23.14
CA LEU A 65 81.15 13.57 23.63
C LEU A 65 81.30 12.24 24.38
N ILE A 66 82.24 11.38 23.98
CA ILE A 66 82.56 10.12 24.70
C ILE A 66 83.31 10.39 26.02
N LYS A 67 84.16 11.43 26.07
CA LYS A 67 84.93 11.81 27.28
C LYS A 67 84.13 12.72 28.24
N SER A 68 83.02 13.29 27.78
CA SER A 68 82.16 14.19 28.55
C SER A 68 81.53 13.51 29.76
N ARG A 69 81.14 14.32 30.75
CA ARG A 69 80.42 13.82 31.92
C ARG A 69 79.08 13.20 31.48
N PRO A 70 78.60 12.14 32.16
CA PRO A 70 77.33 11.49 31.80
C PRO A 70 76.14 12.44 31.61
N ASN A 71 76.08 13.55 32.35
CA ASN A 71 75.00 14.54 32.24
C ASN A 71 74.98 15.26 30.88
N GLU A 72 76.15 15.64 30.36
CA GLU A 72 76.27 16.37 29.09
C GLU A 72 75.92 15.49 27.88
N ILE A 73 76.22 14.18 27.98
CA ILE A 73 75.80 13.16 27.02
C ILE A 73 74.27 13.04 27.03
N GLY A 74 73.67 13.01 28.22
CA GLY A 74 72.23 12.99 28.43
C GLY A 74 71.54 14.20 27.79
N ASP A 75 72.04 15.42 28.04
CA ASP A 75 71.48 16.66 27.48
C ASP A 75 71.52 16.67 25.94
N THR A 76 72.62 16.19 25.35
CA THR A 76 72.76 16.13 23.89
C THR A 76 71.83 15.09 23.25
N LEU A 77 71.73 13.90 23.86
CA LEU A 77 70.81 12.85 23.41
C LEU A 77 69.35 13.28 23.57
N ALA A 78 69.01 13.96 24.66
CA ALA A 78 67.67 14.49 24.90
C ALA A 78 67.29 15.53 23.83
N GLY A 79 68.22 16.43 23.46
CA GLY A 79 68.00 17.39 22.38
C GLY A 79 67.73 16.73 21.02
N ILE A 80 68.53 15.72 20.66
CA ILE A 80 68.36 14.95 19.42
C ILE A 80 67.03 14.20 19.40
N ALA A 81 66.70 13.52 20.51
CA ALA A 81 65.44 12.78 20.65
C ALA A 81 64.24 13.73 20.59
N GLY A 82 64.33 14.91 21.22
CA GLY A 82 63.28 15.94 21.18
C GLY A 82 63.02 16.46 19.77
N ALA A 83 64.06 16.77 19.01
CA ALA A 83 63.92 17.21 17.61
C ALA A 83 63.32 16.11 16.72
N LEU A 84 63.73 14.85 16.90
CA LEU A 84 63.18 13.72 16.17
C LEU A 84 61.70 13.47 16.51
N ALA A 85 61.34 13.56 17.80
CA ALA A 85 59.96 13.43 18.25
C ALA A 85 59.07 14.54 17.64
N PHE A 86 59.56 15.78 17.60
CA PHE A 86 58.82 16.89 16.98
C PHE A 86 58.59 16.68 15.47
N LEU A 87 59.59 16.17 14.75
CA LEU A 87 59.45 15.81 13.35
C LEU A 87 58.33 14.76 13.15
N TRP A 88 58.28 13.74 13.99
CA TRP A 88 57.23 12.73 13.94
C TRP A 88 55.83 13.28 14.26
N ILE A 89 55.72 14.24 15.20
CA ILE A 89 54.44 14.93 15.48
C ILE A 89 53.91 15.59 14.20
N ILE A 90 54.75 16.32 13.45
CA ILE A 90 54.34 16.96 12.19
C ILE A 90 53.83 15.92 11.18
N VAL A 91 54.55 14.81 11.03
CA VAL A 91 54.16 13.71 10.13
C VAL A 91 52.81 13.13 10.51
N THR A 92 52.58 12.87 11.81
CA THR A 92 51.31 12.33 12.29
C THR A 92 50.15 13.29 12.09
N VAL A 93 50.34 14.61 12.28
CA VAL A 93 49.30 15.62 12.03
C VAL A 93 48.97 15.70 10.53
N GLN A 94 49.96 15.60 9.64
CA GLN A 94 49.72 15.56 8.20
C GLN A 94 48.94 14.31 7.78
N LEU A 95 49.28 13.15 8.34
CA LEU A 95 48.56 11.91 8.09
C LEU A 95 47.11 12.00 8.58
N GLN A 96 46.90 12.46 9.82
CA GLN A 96 45.56 12.67 10.38
C GLN A 96 44.74 13.68 9.56
N SER A 97 45.36 14.73 9.04
CA SER A 97 44.68 15.72 8.20
C SER A 97 44.21 15.14 6.86
N LYS A 98 44.96 14.19 6.28
CA LYS A 98 44.57 13.50 5.05
C LYS A 98 43.42 12.53 5.30
N GLU A 99 43.50 11.75 6.39
CA GLU A 99 42.43 10.83 6.80
C GLU A 99 41.10 11.56 7.03
N LEU A 100 41.13 12.69 7.75
CA LEU A 100 39.93 13.50 7.97
C LEU A 100 39.33 14.08 6.69
N ARG A 101 40.16 14.39 5.68
CA ARG A 101 39.67 14.86 4.38
C ARG A 101 39.00 13.74 3.60
N ALA A 102 39.60 12.54 3.59
CA ALA A 102 39.01 11.36 2.96
C ALA A 102 37.66 11.00 3.61
N GLN A 103 37.60 10.95 4.95
CA GLN A 103 36.36 10.69 5.67
C GLN A 103 35.27 11.73 5.39
N ARG A 104 35.63 13.02 5.23
CA ARG A 104 34.66 14.05 4.85
C ARG A 104 34.09 13.83 3.44
N GLN A 105 34.94 13.44 2.50
CA GLN A 105 34.49 13.12 1.13
C GLN A 105 33.57 11.91 1.11
N GLU A 106 33.90 10.86 1.87
CA GLU A 106 33.04 9.68 2.01
C GLU A 106 31.69 10.02 2.65
N LEU A 107 31.67 10.85 3.70
CA LEU A 107 30.43 11.32 4.33
C LEU A 107 29.58 12.16 3.38
N GLU A 108 30.20 12.98 2.53
CA GLU A 108 29.49 13.77 1.52
C GLU A 108 28.86 12.87 0.45
N LEU A 109 29.60 11.88 -0.04
CA LEU A 109 29.07 10.87 -0.96
C LEU A 109 27.92 10.07 -0.34
N ALA A 110 28.08 9.61 0.89
CA ALA A 110 27.05 8.88 1.61
C ALA A 110 25.77 9.72 1.79
N ARG A 111 25.90 11.01 2.11
CA ARG A 111 24.75 11.93 2.20
C ARG A 111 24.02 12.07 0.86
N ASN A 112 24.76 12.18 -0.24
CA ASN A 112 24.17 12.26 -1.57
C ASN A 112 23.44 10.97 -1.96
N GLU A 113 23.99 9.80 -1.60
CA GLU A 113 23.31 8.52 -1.80
C GLU A 113 22.05 8.39 -0.95
N TYR A 114 22.11 8.76 0.34
CA TYR A 114 20.92 8.78 1.19
C TYR A 114 19.84 9.72 0.67
N ALA A 115 20.20 10.89 0.14
CA ALA A 115 19.24 11.80 -0.48
C ALA A 115 18.54 11.17 -1.69
N LYS A 116 19.30 10.48 -2.56
CA LYS A 116 18.73 9.73 -3.70
C LYS A 116 17.82 8.58 -3.24
N MET A 117 18.20 7.86 -2.19
CA MET A 117 17.37 6.79 -1.62
C MET A 117 16.06 7.35 -1.05
N ALA A 118 16.11 8.49 -0.35
CA ALA A 118 14.92 9.15 0.18
C ALA A 118 13.98 9.60 -0.95
N GLU A 119 14.53 10.15 -2.04
CA GLU A 119 13.73 10.51 -3.22
C GLU A 119 13.07 9.28 -3.86
N ALA A 120 13.81 8.19 -4.03
CA ALA A 120 13.29 6.95 -4.59
C ALA A 120 12.18 6.33 -3.71
N GLN A 121 12.36 6.36 -2.39
CA GLN A 121 11.33 5.92 -1.43
C GLN A 121 10.09 6.81 -1.50
N GLY A 122 10.25 8.14 -1.64
CA GLY A 122 9.14 9.07 -1.84
C GLY A 122 8.30 8.71 -3.07
N LYS A 123 8.98 8.48 -4.21
CA LYS A 123 8.33 8.03 -5.46
C LYS A 123 7.62 6.68 -5.30
N GLN A 124 8.20 5.75 -4.54
CA GLN A 124 7.57 4.46 -4.26
C GLN A 124 6.28 4.61 -3.45
N VAL A 125 6.26 5.48 -2.44
CA VAL A 125 5.06 5.77 -1.65
C VAL A 125 3.97 6.39 -2.51
N GLU A 126 4.32 7.32 -3.40
CA GLU A 126 3.37 7.94 -4.33
C GLU A 126 2.74 6.90 -5.28
N LEU A 127 3.55 6.02 -5.86
CA LEU A 127 3.05 4.93 -6.72
C LEU A 127 2.13 3.96 -5.96
N MET A 128 2.46 3.62 -4.71
CA MET A 128 1.59 2.79 -3.88
C MET A 128 0.26 3.47 -3.56
N ALA A 129 0.27 4.79 -3.33
CA ALA A 129 -0.95 5.55 -3.10
C ALA A 129 -1.85 5.57 -4.36
N GLN A 130 -1.26 5.78 -5.54
CA GLN A 130 -1.99 5.72 -6.81
C GLN A 130 -2.58 4.31 -7.06
N GLN A 131 -1.81 3.26 -6.81
CA GLN A 131 -2.31 1.88 -6.92
C GLN A 131 -3.47 1.62 -5.96
N ALA A 132 -3.38 2.07 -4.71
CA ALA A 132 -4.43 1.89 -3.72
C ALA A 132 -5.75 2.59 -4.14
N GLU A 133 -5.67 3.73 -4.81
CA GLU A 133 -6.84 4.43 -5.35
C GLU A 133 -7.50 3.66 -6.51
N THR A 134 -6.70 3.14 -7.45
CA THR A 134 -7.20 2.27 -8.52
C THR A 134 -7.90 1.03 -7.94
N TYR A 135 -7.26 0.35 -6.97
CA TYR A 135 -7.86 -0.82 -6.33
C TYR A 135 -9.18 -0.51 -5.61
N ARG A 136 -9.30 0.64 -4.95
CA ARG A 136 -10.57 1.05 -4.32
C ARG A 136 -11.67 1.26 -5.35
N THR A 137 -11.33 1.88 -6.48
CA THR A 137 -12.27 2.13 -7.57
C THR A 137 -12.74 0.82 -8.20
N GLU A 138 -11.81 -0.10 -8.48
CA GLU A 138 -12.14 -1.44 -9.01
C GLU A 138 -12.97 -2.26 -8.02
N GLN A 139 -12.66 -2.22 -6.72
CA GLN A 139 -13.47 -2.89 -5.71
C GLN A 139 -14.90 -2.36 -5.69
N LYS A 140 -15.07 -1.04 -5.73
CA LYS A 140 -16.41 -0.42 -5.76
C LYS A 140 -17.19 -0.85 -7.01
N GLN A 141 -16.56 -0.80 -8.19
CA GLN A 141 -17.21 -1.24 -9.44
C GLN A 141 -17.57 -2.72 -9.42
N ASN A 142 -16.69 -3.57 -8.89
CA ASN A 142 -16.96 -5.01 -8.77
C ASN A 142 -18.10 -5.28 -7.78
N GLN A 143 -18.17 -4.56 -6.66
CA GLN A 143 -19.28 -4.65 -5.72
C GLN A 143 -20.59 -4.18 -6.35
N GLU A 144 -20.58 -3.06 -7.08
CA GLU A 144 -21.77 -2.56 -7.80
C GLU A 144 -22.26 -3.57 -8.83
N LYS A 145 -21.35 -4.19 -9.60
CA LYS A 145 -21.67 -5.22 -10.59
C LYS A 145 -22.19 -6.51 -9.95
N GLN A 146 -21.60 -6.95 -8.83
CA GLN A 146 -22.11 -8.13 -8.10
C GLN A 146 -23.51 -7.89 -7.56
N THR A 147 -23.75 -6.69 -7.02
CA THR A 147 -25.07 -6.31 -6.51
C THR A 147 -26.08 -6.17 -7.66
N GLU A 148 -25.65 -5.69 -8.83
CA GLU A 148 -26.47 -5.67 -10.05
C GLU A 148 -26.90 -7.07 -10.47
N GLN A 149 -25.95 -8.00 -10.53
CA GLN A 149 -26.22 -9.39 -10.91
C GLN A 149 -27.14 -10.08 -9.90
N LEU A 150 -26.97 -9.80 -8.60
CA LEU A 150 -27.85 -10.32 -7.56
C LEU A 150 -29.26 -9.74 -7.69
N LEU A 151 -29.38 -8.44 -7.97
CA LEU A 151 -30.67 -7.80 -8.22
C LEU A 151 -31.36 -8.45 -9.43
N ASP A 152 -30.66 -8.62 -10.55
CA ASP A 152 -31.21 -9.25 -11.75
C ASP A 152 -31.70 -10.68 -11.47
N GLN A 153 -30.92 -11.48 -10.74
CA GLN A 153 -31.32 -12.83 -10.34
C GLN A 153 -32.58 -12.83 -9.47
N VAL A 154 -32.67 -11.92 -8.49
CA VAL A 154 -33.84 -11.85 -7.60
C VAL A 154 -35.07 -11.38 -8.37
N LEU A 155 -34.94 -10.40 -9.27
CA LEU A 155 -36.05 -9.95 -10.12
C LEU A 155 -36.50 -11.04 -11.10
N GLU A 156 -35.57 -11.82 -11.65
CA GLU A 156 -35.88 -12.96 -12.53
C GLU A 156 -36.60 -14.07 -11.76
N ILE A 157 -36.14 -14.41 -10.55
CA ILE A 157 -36.83 -15.37 -9.67
C ILE A 157 -38.24 -14.86 -9.36
N LEU A 158 -38.42 -13.58 -9.05
CA LEU A 158 -39.73 -12.99 -8.77
C LEU A 158 -40.65 -13.03 -10.01
N ALA A 159 -40.14 -12.71 -11.19
CA ALA A 159 -40.88 -12.78 -12.44
C ALA A 159 -41.31 -14.22 -12.79
N ASN A 160 -40.41 -15.19 -12.60
CA ASN A 160 -40.72 -16.61 -12.78
C ASN A 160 -41.75 -17.07 -11.75
N PHE A 161 -41.62 -16.62 -10.49
CA PHE A 161 -42.57 -16.93 -9.43
C PHE A 161 -43.98 -16.45 -9.78
N TYR A 162 -44.13 -15.21 -10.29
CA TYR A 162 -45.41 -14.70 -10.78
C TYR A 162 -45.98 -15.50 -11.95
N SER A 163 -45.11 -15.97 -12.85
CA SER A 163 -45.52 -16.78 -13.99
C SER A 163 -46.02 -18.17 -13.57
N GLU A 164 -45.36 -18.79 -12.59
CA GLU A 164 -45.73 -20.10 -12.05
C GLU A 164 -46.95 -20.05 -11.11
N HIS A 165 -47.12 -18.96 -10.36
CA HIS A 165 -48.17 -18.81 -9.35
C HIS A 165 -49.38 -17.99 -9.83
N SER A 166 -49.69 -18.05 -11.13
CA SER A 166 -50.96 -17.57 -11.71
C SER A 166 -52.23 -18.20 -11.10
N LEU A 167 -52.09 -19.03 -10.08
CA LEU A 167 -53.15 -19.76 -9.38
C LEU A 167 -53.88 -18.93 -8.31
N LEU A 168 -53.46 -17.69 -8.01
CA LEU A 168 -54.24 -16.77 -7.16
C LEU A 168 -55.49 -16.29 -7.90
N LYS A 169 -56.45 -17.20 -8.01
CA LYS A 169 -57.69 -17.04 -8.77
C LYS A 169 -58.86 -16.99 -7.80
N TRP A 170 -59.61 -15.91 -7.86
CA TRP A 170 -60.91 -15.81 -7.18
C TRP A 170 -62.02 -16.09 -8.19
N ARG A 171 -63.00 -16.87 -7.77
CA ARG A 171 -64.27 -17.02 -8.51
C ARG A 171 -65.31 -16.13 -7.85
N SER A 172 -65.89 -15.22 -8.62
CA SER A 172 -67.05 -14.45 -8.20
C SER A 172 -68.32 -15.09 -8.75
N ASN A 173 -69.27 -15.43 -7.89
CA ASN A 173 -70.54 -16.05 -8.27
C ASN A 173 -71.65 -14.98 -8.34
N TYR A 174 -71.56 -14.03 -9.28
CA TYR A 174 -72.62 -13.02 -9.39
C TYR A 174 -72.84 -12.47 -10.79
N GLY A 175 -73.99 -12.80 -11.37
CA GLY A 175 -74.65 -12.05 -12.43
C GLY A 175 -76.15 -12.00 -12.14
N LYS A 176 -76.75 -10.81 -12.14
CA LYS A 176 -78.22 -10.66 -12.17
C LYS A 176 -78.62 -10.29 -13.58
N ASP A 177 -79.47 -11.10 -14.20
CA ASP A 177 -80.17 -10.71 -15.42
C ASP A 177 -81.19 -9.60 -15.07
N PRO A 178 -81.54 -8.70 -16.01
CA PRO A 178 -82.72 -7.83 -15.93
C PRO A 178 -83.97 -8.44 -15.27
N ASP A 179 -84.23 -9.74 -15.41
CA ASP A 179 -85.37 -10.43 -14.82
C ASP A 179 -85.17 -10.87 -13.34
N GLY A 180 -84.03 -10.56 -12.73
CA GLY A 180 -83.72 -10.90 -11.33
C GLY A 180 -83.29 -12.35 -11.11
N MET A 181 -83.15 -13.13 -12.17
CA MET A 181 -82.53 -14.46 -12.13
C MET A 181 -81.03 -14.32 -11.83
N VAL A 182 -80.57 -15.07 -10.83
CA VAL A 182 -79.13 -15.17 -10.49
C VAL A 182 -78.50 -16.17 -11.45
N PHE A 183 -77.65 -15.68 -12.34
CA PHE A 183 -76.79 -16.50 -13.17
C PHE A 183 -75.41 -16.59 -12.51
N ILE A 184 -74.87 -17.80 -12.46
CA ILE A 184 -73.48 -18.04 -12.06
C ILE A 184 -72.64 -17.77 -13.30
N MET A 185 -72.13 -16.54 -13.43
CA MET A 185 -71.02 -16.27 -14.34
C MET A 185 -69.73 -16.49 -13.55
N ASP A 186 -68.98 -17.53 -13.91
CA ASP A 186 -67.65 -17.78 -13.38
C ASP A 186 -66.70 -16.71 -13.91
N HIS A 187 -66.63 -15.58 -13.22
CA HIS A 187 -65.57 -14.60 -13.42
C HIS A 187 -64.36 -15.00 -12.60
N GLU A 188 -63.29 -15.33 -13.32
CA GLU A 188 -61.99 -15.65 -12.74
C GLU A 188 -61.16 -14.38 -12.67
N LEU A 189 -60.90 -13.90 -11.46
CA LEU A 189 -59.97 -12.80 -11.20
C LEU A 189 -58.64 -13.41 -10.81
N SER A 190 -57.61 -13.20 -11.62
CA SER A 190 -56.25 -13.61 -11.27
C SER A 190 -55.46 -12.42 -10.76
N LEU A 191 -54.77 -12.58 -9.63
CA LEU A 191 -53.83 -11.56 -9.14
C LEU A 191 -52.71 -11.29 -10.15
N PHE A 192 -52.36 -12.30 -10.95
CA PHE A 192 -51.29 -12.23 -11.96
C PHE A 192 -51.83 -12.31 -13.39
N ASP A 193 -51.32 -11.49 -14.31
CA ASP A 193 -51.77 -11.53 -15.70
C ASP A 193 -51.14 -12.71 -16.46
N GLU A 194 -51.92 -13.77 -16.68
CA GLU A 194 -51.50 -14.97 -17.41
C GLU A 194 -51.02 -14.68 -18.84
N LYS A 195 -51.50 -13.59 -19.45
CA LYS A 195 -51.13 -13.25 -20.83
C LYS A 195 -49.68 -12.78 -20.95
N LEU A 196 -49.05 -12.41 -19.83
CA LEU A 196 -47.65 -11.96 -19.86
C LEU A 196 -46.63 -13.08 -20.02
N VAL A 197 -46.99 -14.33 -19.70
CA VAL A 197 -46.06 -15.48 -19.70
C VAL A 197 -45.57 -15.84 -21.11
N ARG A 198 -46.13 -15.25 -22.18
CA ARG A 198 -45.84 -15.64 -23.57
C ARG A 198 -45.23 -14.54 -24.47
N GLY A 199 -44.78 -13.41 -23.93
CA GLY A 199 -44.25 -12.29 -24.73
C GLY A 199 -42.75 -12.05 -24.63
N GLU A 200 -42.14 -11.40 -25.63
CA GLU A 200 -40.75 -10.88 -25.64
C GLU A 200 -40.56 -9.65 -24.73
N LYS A 201 -41.15 -9.63 -23.54
CA LYS A 201 -40.99 -8.52 -22.59
C LYS A 201 -39.74 -8.74 -21.73
N THR A 202 -39.09 -7.65 -21.35
CA THR A 202 -38.01 -7.69 -20.34
C THR A 202 -38.58 -7.97 -18.94
N VAL A 203 -37.75 -8.46 -18.02
CA VAL A 203 -38.14 -8.73 -16.62
C VAL A 203 -38.76 -7.49 -15.99
N ASP A 204 -38.14 -6.32 -16.16
CA ASP A 204 -38.65 -5.05 -15.62
C ASP A 204 -40.04 -4.70 -16.17
N GLU A 205 -40.25 -4.84 -17.48
CA GLU A 205 -41.55 -4.56 -18.10
C GLU A 205 -42.64 -5.52 -17.61
N LEU A 206 -42.27 -6.78 -17.37
CA LEU A 206 -43.18 -7.78 -16.83
C LEU A 206 -43.58 -7.41 -15.40
N LEU A 207 -42.62 -7.07 -14.54
CA LEU A 207 -42.89 -6.69 -13.16
C LEU A 207 -43.68 -5.37 -13.08
N ILE A 208 -43.32 -4.34 -13.86
CA ILE A 208 -44.08 -3.07 -13.92
C ILE A 208 -45.53 -3.31 -14.35
N HIS A 209 -45.74 -4.15 -15.36
CA HIS A 209 -47.09 -4.50 -15.79
C HIS A 209 -47.84 -5.24 -14.69
N GLN A 210 -47.17 -6.16 -14.01
CA GLN A 210 -47.75 -6.95 -12.93
C GLN A 210 -48.16 -6.08 -11.74
N THR A 211 -47.35 -5.08 -11.36
CA THR A 211 -47.70 -4.07 -10.35
C THR A 211 -48.98 -3.35 -10.72
N LYS A 212 -49.10 -2.88 -11.98
CA LYS A 212 -50.32 -2.18 -12.45
C LYS A 212 -51.55 -3.08 -12.44
N HIS A 213 -51.43 -4.30 -12.96
CA HIS A 213 -52.51 -5.28 -12.98
C HIS A 213 -52.98 -5.61 -11.56
N MET A 214 -52.04 -5.74 -10.62
CA MET A 214 -52.36 -6.02 -9.24
C MET A 214 -53.13 -4.88 -8.56
N HIS A 215 -52.79 -3.62 -8.86
CA HIS A 215 -53.56 -2.46 -8.40
C HIS A 215 -55.01 -2.52 -8.89
N GLU A 216 -55.21 -2.75 -10.19
CA GLU A 216 -56.53 -2.86 -10.82
C GLU A 216 -57.36 -4.00 -10.23
N ILE A 217 -56.75 -5.17 -10.00
CA ILE A 217 -57.41 -6.33 -9.40
C ILE A 217 -57.69 -6.11 -7.91
N SER A 218 -56.78 -5.47 -7.18
CA SER A 218 -56.96 -5.16 -5.75
C SER A 218 -58.20 -4.32 -5.51
N ASP A 219 -58.42 -3.29 -6.33
CA ASP A 219 -59.62 -2.45 -6.25
C ASP A 219 -60.91 -3.24 -6.55
N GLN A 220 -60.87 -4.13 -7.53
CA GLN A 220 -61.99 -5.01 -7.86
C GLN A 220 -62.30 -5.98 -6.71
N LEU A 221 -61.28 -6.62 -6.13
CA LEU A 221 -61.42 -7.54 -5.00
C LEU A 221 -61.98 -6.83 -3.77
N ARG A 222 -61.53 -5.61 -3.46
CA ARG A 222 -62.10 -4.79 -2.37
C ARG A 222 -63.59 -4.51 -2.59
N SER A 223 -63.94 -4.10 -3.81
CA SER A 223 -65.34 -3.85 -4.19
C SER A 223 -66.21 -5.11 -4.05
N LEU A 224 -65.75 -6.26 -4.55
CA LEU A 224 -66.48 -7.52 -4.46
C LEU A 224 -66.57 -8.04 -3.02
N SER A 225 -65.49 -7.90 -2.24
CA SER A 225 -65.45 -8.24 -0.83
C SER A 225 -66.46 -7.43 -0.02
N SER A 226 -66.55 -6.12 -0.26
CA SER A 226 -67.52 -5.25 0.43
C SER A 226 -68.98 -5.62 0.14
N ARG A 227 -69.24 -6.28 -0.99
CA ARG A 227 -70.57 -6.77 -1.41
C ARG A 227 -70.85 -8.21 -0.99
N GLY A 228 -69.85 -8.92 -0.45
CA GLY A 228 -69.96 -10.34 -0.09
C GLY A 228 -70.05 -11.27 -1.30
N GLU A 229 -69.50 -10.87 -2.45
CA GLU A 229 -69.63 -11.59 -3.73
C GLU A 229 -68.46 -12.55 -4.03
N LEU A 230 -67.42 -12.56 -3.18
CA LEU A 230 -66.26 -13.43 -3.33
C LEU A 230 -66.50 -14.82 -2.73
N SER A 231 -66.24 -15.87 -3.50
CA SER A 231 -66.17 -17.24 -2.97
C SER A 231 -64.91 -17.42 -2.13
N SER A 232 -65.01 -18.17 -1.03
CA SER A 232 -63.86 -18.54 -0.21
C SER A 232 -63.05 -19.70 -0.78
N GLU A 233 -63.48 -20.37 -1.84
CA GLU A 233 -62.88 -21.65 -2.26
C GLU A 233 -61.41 -21.56 -2.70
N PHE A 234 -60.91 -20.37 -3.06
CA PHE A 234 -59.53 -20.12 -3.50
C PHE A 234 -59.21 -18.63 -3.32
N PRO A 235 -57.96 -18.17 -3.06
CA PRO A 235 -56.69 -18.85 -2.73
C PRO A 235 -56.34 -18.87 -1.22
N GLN A 236 -55.27 -19.59 -0.84
CA GLN A 236 -54.81 -19.67 0.56
C GLN A 236 -53.99 -18.45 0.95
N ARG A 237 -54.09 -18.05 2.23
CA ARG A 237 -53.30 -16.91 2.76
C ARG A 237 -51.78 -17.16 2.68
N SER A 238 -51.33 -18.41 2.67
CA SER A 238 -49.92 -18.79 2.54
C SER A 238 -49.33 -18.48 1.17
N ASP A 239 -50.12 -18.58 0.10
CA ASP A 239 -49.70 -18.22 -1.25
C ASP A 239 -49.33 -16.73 -1.33
N ALA A 240 -50.18 -15.86 -0.77
CA ALA A 240 -49.89 -14.42 -0.67
C ALA A 240 -48.65 -14.11 0.20
N ARG A 241 -48.44 -14.87 1.28
CA ARG A 241 -47.21 -14.76 2.08
C ARG A 241 -45.97 -15.16 1.30
N ALA A 242 -46.05 -16.19 0.46
CA ALA A 242 -44.94 -16.62 -0.38
C ALA A 242 -44.56 -15.51 -1.37
N VAL A 243 -45.55 -14.86 -2.00
CA VAL A 243 -45.31 -13.68 -2.85
C VAL A 243 -44.63 -12.55 -2.08
N LEU A 244 -45.19 -12.17 -0.93
CA LEU A 244 -44.63 -11.11 -0.08
C LEU A 244 -43.19 -11.41 0.33
N TRP A 245 -42.90 -12.66 0.65
CA TRP A 245 -41.55 -13.09 1.01
C TRP A 245 -40.55 -12.86 -0.12
N GLN A 246 -40.92 -13.16 -1.38
CA GLN A 246 -40.07 -12.90 -2.55
C GLN A 246 -39.85 -11.40 -2.79
N ILE A 247 -40.92 -10.61 -2.70
CA ILE A 247 -40.84 -9.14 -2.81
C ILE A 247 -39.91 -8.58 -1.73
N GLN A 248 -40.04 -9.05 -0.48
CA GLN A 248 -39.19 -8.62 0.61
C GLN A 248 -37.72 -9.01 0.40
N GLN A 249 -37.40 -10.14 -0.24
CA GLN A 249 -36.01 -10.46 -0.60
C GLN A 249 -35.43 -9.41 -1.57
N ALA A 250 -36.21 -8.99 -2.57
CA ALA A 250 -35.80 -7.93 -3.50
C ALA A 250 -35.60 -6.59 -2.78
N LEU A 251 -36.55 -6.19 -1.93
CA LEU A 251 -36.51 -4.92 -1.21
C LEU A 251 -35.38 -4.85 -0.17
N ARG A 252 -34.95 -5.98 0.40
CA ARG A 252 -33.78 -6.02 1.31
C ARG A 252 -32.47 -5.61 0.63
N LEU A 253 -32.38 -5.73 -0.69
CA LEU A 253 -31.20 -5.28 -1.42
C LEU A 253 -31.11 -3.76 -1.54
N HIS A 254 -32.23 -3.04 -1.36
CA HIS A 254 -32.36 -1.60 -1.65
C HIS A 254 -31.21 -0.74 -1.05
N ASP A 255 -30.84 -0.99 0.21
CA ASP A 255 -29.79 -0.20 0.88
C ASP A 255 -28.38 -0.43 0.32
N GLN A 256 -28.16 -1.58 -0.31
CA GLN A 256 -26.89 -2.00 -0.92
C GLN A 256 -26.78 -1.59 -2.39
N LEU A 257 -27.90 -1.23 -3.02
CA LEU A 257 -27.96 -0.84 -4.42
C LEU A 257 -27.32 0.54 -4.67
N SER A 258 -26.75 0.70 -5.86
CA SER A 258 -26.37 2.01 -6.40
C SER A 258 -27.61 2.87 -6.65
N GLU A 259 -27.44 4.19 -6.79
CA GLU A 259 -28.55 5.12 -7.02
C GLU A 259 -29.37 4.76 -8.27
N ALA A 260 -28.70 4.38 -9.36
CA ALA A 260 -29.37 3.95 -10.59
C ALA A 260 -30.16 2.65 -10.41
N GLN A 261 -29.61 1.70 -9.63
CA GLN A 261 -30.28 0.44 -9.33
C GLN A 261 -31.49 0.63 -8.41
N ARG A 262 -31.41 1.54 -7.43
CA ARG A 262 -32.57 1.92 -6.59
C ARG A 262 -33.67 2.53 -7.45
N ALA A 263 -33.34 3.50 -8.29
CA ALA A 263 -34.31 4.11 -9.20
C ALA A 263 -34.97 3.08 -10.14
N ARG A 264 -34.21 2.05 -10.58
CA ARG A 264 -34.76 0.92 -11.33
C ARG A 264 -35.74 0.10 -10.48
N LEU A 265 -35.36 -0.27 -9.25
CA LEU A 265 -36.21 -1.02 -8.32
C LEU A 265 -37.50 -0.26 -7.96
N ASP A 266 -37.40 1.03 -7.70
CA ASP A 266 -38.53 1.92 -7.41
C ASP A 266 -39.49 2.00 -8.60
N LYS A 267 -38.94 2.09 -9.81
CA LYS A 267 -39.74 2.11 -11.05
C LYS A 267 -40.54 0.81 -11.25
N VAL A 268 -40.03 -0.33 -10.77
CA VAL A 268 -40.76 -1.60 -10.82
C VAL A 268 -42.02 -1.57 -9.92
N GLY A 269 -42.01 -0.77 -8.86
CA GLY A 269 -43.16 -0.58 -7.97
C GLY A 269 -43.38 -1.72 -6.97
N LEU A 270 -42.29 -2.33 -6.49
CA LEU A 270 -42.36 -3.46 -5.55
C LEU A 270 -42.84 -3.06 -4.16
N TYR A 271 -42.60 -1.82 -3.71
CA TYR A 271 -43.09 -1.32 -2.42
C TYR A 271 -44.61 -1.17 -2.42
N GLU A 272 -45.17 -0.61 -3.50
CA GLU A 272 -46.60 -0.49 -3.73
C GLU A 272 -47.22 -1.88 -3.78
N THR A 273 -46.57 -2.80 -4.50
CA THR A 273 -47.02 -4.19 -4.60
C THR A 273 -47.06 -4.87 -3.23
N GLN A 274 -46.02 -4.69 -2.41
CA GLN A 274 -46.00 -5.23 -1.05
C GLN A 274 -47.18 -4.70 -0.21
N SER A 275 -47.38 -3.38 -0.21
CA SER A 275 -48.44 -2.72 0.55
C SER A 275 -49.83 -3.22 0.14
N GLU A 276 -50.07 -3.37 -1.16
CA GLU A 276 -51.35 -3.84 -1.68
C GLU A 276 -51.67 -5.27 -1.25
N ILE A 277 -50.69 -6.18 -1.34
CA ILE A 277 -50.89 -7.57 -0.91
C ILE A 277 -51.11 -7.63 0.60
N GLU A 278 -50.35 -6.87 1.40
CA GLU A 278 -50.55 -6.78 2.85
C GLU A 278 -51.96 -6.29 3.20
N GLU A 279 -52.47 -5.26 2.51
CA GLU A 279 -53.83 -4.77 2.68
C GLU A 279 -54.88 -5.81 2.26
N LEU A 280 -54.70 -6.49 1.12
CA LEU A 280 -55.61 -7.54 0.68
C LEU A 280 -55.67 -8.68 1.70
N MET A 281 -54.54 -9.08 2.29
CA MET A 281 -54.45 -10.15 3.28
C MET A 281 -55.28 -9.91 4.56
N LEU A 282 -55.64 -8.65 4.85
CA LEU A 282 -56.50 -8.28 5.97
C LEU A 282 -57.99 -8.51 5.70
N LEU A 283 -58.38 -8.73 4.44
CA LEU A 283 -59.77 -8.93 4.05
C LEU A 283 -60.27 -10.34 4.46
N PRO A 284 -61.58 -10.53 4.69
CA PRO A 284 -62.10 -11.78 5.28
C PRO A 284 -62.24 -12.94 4.28
N PHE A 285 -61.90 -12.75 3.00
CA PHE A 285 -62.13 -13.76 1.96
C PHE A 285 -61.03 -14.82 1.83
N TRP A 286 -59.92 -14.69 2.56
CA TRP A 286 -58.84 -15.68 2.53
C TRP A 286 -59.23 -16.95 3.29
N CYS A 287 -58.97 -18.11 2.71
CA CYS A 287 -59.00 -19.36 3.46
C CYS A 287 -57.87 -19.36 4.51
N GLU A 288 -58.23 -19.59 5.77
CA GLU A 288 -57.26 -19.98 6.79
C GLU A 288 -56.78 -21.40 6.49
N GLU A 289 -55.47 -21.64 6.59
CA GLU A 289 -54.95 -22.99 6.50
C GLU A 289 -55.53 -23.81 7.65
N GLU A 290 -56.16 -24.95 7.35
CA GLU A 290 -56.44 -25.91 8.40
C GLU A 290 -55.10 -26.30 9.04
N PRO A 291 -54.97 -26.23 10.37
CA PRO A 291 -53.71 -26.57 11.03
C PRO A 291 -53.34 -28.00 10.64
N GLN A 292 -52.19 -28.16 9.96
CA GLN A 292 -51.66 -29.47 9.59
C GLN A 292 -51.54 -30.31 10.86
N LYS A 293 -52.36 -31.35 10.96
CA LYS A 293 -52.34 -32.32 12.07
C LYS A 293 -51.21 -33.30 11.93
#